data_AF-A0A7S1WZE2-F1
#
_entry.id   AF-A0A7S1WZE2-F1
#
_cell.length_a   1.000
_cell.length_b   1.000
_cell.length_c   1.000
_cell.angle_alpha   90.00
_cell.angle_beta   90.00
_cell.angle_gamma   90.00
#
_symmetry.space_group_name_H-M   'P 1'
#
loop_
_entity.id
_entity.type
_entity.pdbx_description
1 polymer ?
#
loop_
_entity_poly.entity_id
_entity_poly.type
_entity_poly.pdbx_seq_one_letter_code
_entity_poly.pdbx_strand_id
1 'polypeptide(L)'
;INIVYEDFETYRFMSTPEMMARVRRFPERYPAPSFPYIEVMFLLPCAVLAIFGWRVPVTGSILVLDMLKDSGTLIWNQTWMLIYYGQRPNELMVKRVAMLGCSALVLAHSVKDNKKLVSYAGMLLADDDQKQHSRKRSLALLLGRVLMSFLFIYVGINQLKRVMLRDMALWNRDHRNRGGVQDGHDNNWLLLEFILALPFAVGFKTEVVSRLLALTLALEALTCWPFWSNAWPTWHYAAHVRSHFVTNLAVSG
;
A
#
# COMPACT_ATOMS: atom_id res chain seq x y z
N ILE A 1 12.64 -4.55 0.43
CA ILE A 1 12.95 -5.86 -0.21
C ILE A 1 12.11 -6.07 -1.46
N ASN A 2 10.77 -6.13 -1.38
CA ASN A 2 9.94 -6.34 -2.57
C ASN A 2 10.10 -5.26 -3.64
N ILE A 3 10.24 -3.98 -3.25
CA ILE A 3 10.53 -2.88 -4.17
C ILE A 3 11.83 -3.15 -4.94
N VAL A 4 12.93 -3.41 -4.22
CA VAL A 4 14.24 -3.75 -4.83
C VAL A 4 14.13 -4.95 -5.79
N TYR A 5 13.35 -5.97 -5.42
CA TYR A 5 13.14 -7.15 -6.27
C TYR A 5 12.37 -6.79 -7.55
N GLU A 6 11.34 -5.95 -7.46
CA GLU A 6 10.55 -5.47 -8.59
C GLU A 6 11.38 -4.64 -9.56
N ASP A 7 12.21 -3.73 -9.05
CA ASP A 7 13.10 -2.89 -9.88
C ASP A 7 14.18 -3.74 -10.57
N PHE A 8 14.74 -4.72 -9.86
CA PHE A 8 15.71 -5.64 -10.43
C PHE A 8 15.11 -6.53 -11.53
N GLU A 9 13.92 -7.09 -11.30
CA GLU A 9 13.21 -7.87 -12.33
C GLU A 9 12.80 -7.00 -13.53
N THR A 10 12.40 -5.74 -13.30
CA THR A 10 12.13 -4.76 -14.37
C THR A 10 13.38 -4.50 -15.19
N TYR A 11 14.53 -4.26 -14.56
CA TYR A 11 15.81 -4.13 -15.23
C TYR A 11 16.17 -5.38 -16.05
N ARG A 12 16.00 -6.57 -15.46
CA ARG A 12 16.26 -7.85 -16.13
C ARG A 12 15.38 -8.04 -17.36
N PHE A 13 14.09 -7.72 -17.26
CA PHE A 13 13.15 -7.76 -18.37
C PHE A 13 13.53 -6.76 -19.48
N MET A 14 13.84 -5.52 -19.11
CA MET A 14 14.26 -4.48 -20.06
C MET A 14 15.58 -4.82 -20.76
N SER A 15 16.42 -5.63 -20.12
CA SER A 15 17.69 -6.12 -20.68
C SER A 15 17.54 -7.31 -21.63
N THR A 16 16.33 -7.88 -21.78
CA THR A 16 16.11 -8.99 -22.72
C THR A 16 16.35 -8.56 -24.17
N PRO A 17 16.84 -9.45 -25.06
CA PRO A 17 17.13 -9.09 -26.45
C PRO A 17 15.93 -8.50 -27.20
N GLU A 18 14.74 -9.05 -26.93
CA GLU A 18 13.47 -8.60 -27.51
C GLU A 18 13.12 -7.17 -27.08
N MET A 19 13.25 -6.88 -25.78
CA MET A 19 12.93 -5.56 -25.25
C MET A 19 13.97 -4.53 -25.68
N MET A 20 15.26 -4.92 -25.73
CA MET A 20 16.33 -4.08 -26.27
C MET A 20 16.09 -3.75 -27.75
N ALA A 21 15.59 -4.69 -28.55
CA ALA A 21 15.21 -4.43 -29.94
C ALA A 21 14.03 -3.44 -30.03
N ARG A 22 13.05 -3.53 -29.12
CA ARG A 22 11.93 -2.57 -29.04
C ARG A 22 12.37 -1.18 -28.59
N VAL A 23 13.24 -1.08 -27.58
CA VAL A 23 13.81 0.19 -27.10
C VAL A 23 14.58 0.89 -28.21
N ARG A 24 15.39 0.15 -28.98
CA ARG A 24 16.09 0.71 -30.15
C ARG A 24 15.13 1.21 -31.24
N ARG A 25 13.97 0.58 -31.39
CA ARG A 25 12.97 0.93 -32.41
C ARG A 25 12.10 2.12 -31.99
N PHE A 26 11.81 2.25 -30.69
CA PHE A 26 10.91 3.27 -30.14
C PHE A 26 11.52 3.90 -28.86
N PRO A 27 12.64 4.63 -28.97
CA PRO A 27 13.34 5.19 -27.80
C PRO A 27 12.47 6.19 -27.01
N GLU A 28 11.53 6.87 -27.67
CA GLU A 28 10.59 7.79 -27.02
C GLU A 28 9.52 7.10 -26.17
N ARG A 29 9.28 5.80 -26.38
CA ARG A 29 8.25 5.03 -25.63
C ARG A 29 8.82 4.23 -24.47
N TYR A 30 10.09 3.88 -24.53
CA TYR A 30 10.73 2.99 -23.57
C TYR A 30 12.00 3.65 -23.03
N PRO A 31 12.07 3.92 -21.71
CA PRO A 31 13.30 4.44 -21.13
C PRO A 31 14.44 3.43 -21.30
N ALA A 32 15.68 3.95 -21.40
CA ALA A 32 16.86 3.09 -21.43
C ALA A 32 16.94 2.27 -20.12
N PRO A 33 17.26 0.96 -20.18
CA PRO A 33 17.41 0.17 -18.99
C PRO A 33 18.57 0.70 -18.14
N SER A 34 18.25 1.17 -16.94
CA SER A 34 19.22 1.52 -15.91
C SER A 34 19.17 0.49 -14.80
N PHE A 35 20.34 0.00 -14.37
CA PHE A 35 20.41 -0.87 -13.20
C PHE A 35 20.01 -0.08 -11.94
N PRO A 36 19.16 -0.64 -11.05
CA PRO A 36 18.69 0.03 -9.84
C PRO A 36 19.75 0.02 -8.74
N TYR A 37 20.81 0.82 -8.94
CA TYR A 37 21.98 0.83 -8.05
C TYR A 37 21.64 1.25 -6.63
N ILE A 38 20.75 2.22 -6.46
CA ILE A 38 20.41 2.77 -5.14
C ILE A 38 19.65 1.70 -4.34
N GLU A 39 18.70 1.05 -4.99
CA GLU A 39 17.79 0.08 -4.40
C GLU A 39 18.57 -1.17 -3.99
N VAL A 40 19.44 -1.67 -4.88
CA VAL A 40 20.23 -2.89 -4.64
C VAL A 40 21.38 -2.66 -3.67
N MET A 41 22.14 -1.56 -3.82
CA MET A 41 23.37 -1.35 -3.04
C MET A 41 23.15 -0.61 -1.73
N PHE A 42 22.05 0.14 -1.57
CA PHE A 42 21.77 0.91 -0.35
C PHE A 42 20.51 0.44 0.36
N LEU A 43 19.36 0.41 -0.32
CA LEU A 43 18.09 0.08 0.35
C LEU A 43 18.02 -1.38 0.81
N LEU A 44 18.51 -2.32 0.00
CA LEU A 44 18.51 -3.73 0.38
C LEU A 44 19.37 -4.02 1.62
N PRO A 45 20.64 -3.56 1.71
CA PRO A 45 21.41 -3.65 2.95
C PRO A 45 20.73 -2.98 4.14
N CYS A 46 20.12 -1.80 3.95
CA CYS A 46 19.37 -1.12 5.03
C CYS A 46 18.20 -1.98 5.52
N ALA A 47 17.45 -2.60 4.61
CA ALA A 47 16.35 -3.49 4.96
C ALA A 47 16.85 -4.74 5.72
N VAL A 48 17.94 -5.35 5.26
CA VAL A 48 18.55 -6.50 5.94
C VAL A 48 19.03 -6.11 7.35
N LEU A 49 19.74 -5.00 7.49
CA LEU A 49 20.20 -4.49 8.79
C LEU A 49 19.04 -4.15 9.72
N ALA A 50 17.95 -3.57 9.20
CA ALA A 50 16.75 -3.30 9.97
C ALA A 50 16.08 -4.60 10.48
N ILE A 51 16.01 -5.64 9.66
CA ILE A 51 15.51 -6.97 10.05
C ILE A 51 16.35 -7.57 11.18
N PHE A 52 17.67 -7.45 11.10
CA PHE A 52 18.58 -7.93 12.15
C PHE A 52 18.66 -7.01 13.38
N GLY A 53 17.88 -5.93 13.44
CA GLY A 53 17.88 -5.01 14.58
C GLY A 53 19.12 -4.10 14.65
N TRP A 54 19.97 -4.07 13.62
CA TRP A 54 21.18 -3.26 13.61
C TRP A 54 20.86 -1.81 13.24
N ARG A 55 21.12 -0.87 14.17
CA ARG A 55 20.90 0.59 13.98
C ARG A 55 19.55 0.91 13.33
N VAL A 56 18.50 0.23 13.78
CA VAL A 56 17.11 0.35 13.29
C VAL A 56 16.66 1.81 13.10
N PRO A 57 16.96 2.77 14.00
CA PRO A 57 16.54 4.15 13.79
C PRO A 57 17.10 4.75 12.51
N VAL A 58 18.36 4.45 12.17
CA VAL A 58 19.02 4.99 10.97
C VAL A 58 18.55 4.26 9.73
N THR A 59 18.61 2.93 9.74
CA THR A 59 18.24 2.10 8.58
C THR A 59 16.76 2.20 8.27
N GLY A 60 15.91 2.21 9.30
CA GLY A 60 14.47 2.47 9.18
C GLY A 60 14.18 3.88 8.66
N SER A 61 14.88 4.93 9.13
CA SER A 61 14.67 6.29 8.61
C SER A 61 14.99 6.41 7.12
N ILE A 62 16.06 5.76 6.66
CA ILE A 62 16.41 5.75 5.23
C ILE A 62 15.30 5.09 4.40
N LEU A 63 14.81 3.92 4.83
CA LEU A 63 13.74 3.20 4.15
C LEU A 63 12.42 4.00 4.13
N VAL A 64 12.10 4.68 5.23
CA VAL A 64 10.92 5.55 5.33
C VAL A 64 11.05 6.76 4.41
N LEU A 65 12.22 7.41 4.35
CA LEU A 65 12.44 8.56 3.47
C LEU A 65 12.31 8.20 2.00
N ASP A 66 12.85 7.05 1.62
CA ASP A 66 12.71 6.52 0.26
C ASP A 66 11.24 6.24 -0.08
N MET A 67 10.52 5.54 0.81
CA MET A 67 9.09 5.29 0.64
C MET A 67 8.26 6.58 0.58
N LEU A 68 8.62 7.60 1.37
CA LEU A 68 7.97 8.91 1.35
C LEU A 68 8.22 9.64 0.03
N LYS A 69 9.43 9.59 -0.50
CA LYS A 69 9.79 10.18 -1.80
C LYS A 69 8.99 9.52 -2.92
N ASP A 70 8.98 8.19 -2.99
CA ASP A 70 8.29 7.46 -4.05
C ASP A 70 6.78 7.68 -3.98
N SER A 71 6.23 7.54 -2.79
CA SER A 71 4.80 7.71 -2.59
C SER A 71 4.38 9.18 -2.77
N GLY A 72 5.22 10.14 -2.37
CA GLY A 72 5.01 11.57 -2.60
C GLY A 72 5.01 11.92 -4.08
N THR A 73 5.94 11.35 -4.85
CA THR A 73 6.02 11.52 -6.31
C THR A 73 4.81 10.92 -7.00
N LEU A 74 4.37 9.74 -6.56
CA LEU A 74 3.18 9.07 -7.05
C LEU A 74 1.90 9.85 -6.74
N ILE A 75 1.76 10.37 -5.51
CA ILE A 75 0.65 11.28 -5.15
C ILE A 75 0.67 12.50 -6.04
N TRP A 76 1.82 13.17 -6.17
CA TRP A 76 1.97 14.39 -6.96
C TRP A 76 1.54 14.17 -8.41
N ASN A 77 2.10 13.15 -9.07
CA ASN A 77 1.78 12.82 -10.45
C ASN A 77 0.29 12.54 -10.64
N GLN A 78 -0.35 11.93 -9.66
CA GLN A 78 -1.75 11.52 -9.76
C GLN A 78 -2.72 12.64 -9.41
N THR A 79 -2.35 13.52 -8.49
CA THR A 79 -3.02 14.81 -8.31
C THR A 79 -2.94 15.63 -9.59
N TRP A 80 -1.79 15.67 -10.26
CA TRP A 80 -1.66 16.30 -11.57
C TRP A 80 -2.54 15.63 -12.62
N MET A 81 -2.56 14.29 -12.68
CA MET A 81 -3.41 13.58 -13.64
C MET A 81 -4.91 13.80 -13.38
N LEU A 82 -5.32 13.90 -12.12
CA LEU A 82 -6.69 14.23 -11.74
C LEU A 82 -7.05 15.67 -12.14
N ILE A 83 -6.20 16.64 -11.81
CA ILE A 83 -6.48 18.07 -12.04
C ILE A 83 -6.53 18.37 -13.55
N TYR A 84 -5.59 17.84 -14.32
CA TYR A 84 -5.43 18.22 -15.74
C TYR A 84 -6.15 17.28 -16.70
N TYR A 85 -6.29 16.01 -16.35
CA TYR A 85 -6.86 15.00 -17.25
C TYR A 85 -8.14 14.35 -16.70
N GLY A 86 -8.58 14.71 -15.49
CA GLY A 86 -9.78 14.15 -14.87
C GLY A 86 -9.67 12.65 -14.57
N GLN A 87 -8.45 12.08 -14.56
CA GLN A 87 -8.26 10.67 -14.28
C GLN A 87 -8.60 10.34 -12.83
N ARG A 88 -9.39 9.29 -12.63
CA ARG A 88 -9.76 8.83 -11.28
C ARG A 88 -8.64 8.00 -10.67
N PRO A 89 -8.22 8.26 -9.43
CA PRO A 89 -7.17 7.51 -8.77
C PRO A 89 -7.57 6.04 -8.59
N ASN A 90 -6.59 5.14 -8.77
CA ASN A 90 -6.78 3.70 -8.59
C ASN A 90 -6.90 3.35 -7.09
N GLU A 91 -7.56 2.24 -6.77
CA GLU A 91 -7.77 1.78 -5.39
C GLU A 91 -6.44 1.55 -4.64
N LEU A 92 -5.50 0.87 -5.28
CA LEU A 92 -4.17 0.59 -4.71
C LEU A 92 -3.46 1.87 -4.29
N MET A 93 -3.65 2.95 -5.05
CA MET A 93 -3.09 4.25 -4.73
C MET A 93 -3.70 4.83 -3.47
N VAL A 94 -5.03 4.81 -3.36
CA VAL A 94 -5.73 5.31 -2.19
C VAL A 94 -5.26 4.58 -0.93
N LYS A 95 -5.08 3.25 -1.00
CA LYS A 95 -4.51 2.43 0.08
C LYS A 95 -3.06 2.84 0.44
N ARG A 96 -2.21 3.13 -0.55
CA ARG A 96 -0.84 3.63 -0.29
C ARG A 96 -0.79 5.01 0.35
N VAL A 97 -1.66 5.94 -0.07
CA VAL A 97 -1.77 7.28 0.56
C VAL A 97 -2.24 7.16 2.01
N ALA A 98 -3.20 6.28 2.27
CA ALA A 98 -3.65 5.95 3.62
C ALA A 98 -2.49 5.44 4.49
N MET A 99 -1.68 4.48 4.00
CA MET A 99 -0.49 3.99 4.72
C MET A 99 0.52 5.09 5.02
N LEU A 100 0.79 5.98 4.06
CA LEU A 100 1.69 7.12 4.31
C LEU A 100 1.15 8.04 5.41
N GLY A 101 -0.15 8.34 5.38
CA GLY A 101 -0.79 9.17 6.40
C GLY A 101 -0.66 8.55 7.79
N CYS A 102 -0.92 7.25 7.92
CA CYS A 102 -0.72 6.51 9.16
C CYS A 102 0.75 6.50 9.61
N SER A 103 1.68 6.21 8.70
CA SER A 103 3.12 6.18 8.99
C SER A 103 3.63 7.54 9.45
N ALA A 104 3.20 8.62 8.78
CA ALA A 104 3.55 9.98 9.17
C ALA A 104 3.00 10.36 10.55
N LEU A 105 1.78 9.92 10.89
CA LEU A 105 1.19 10.12 12.21
C LEU A 105 1.95 9.35 13.30
N VAL A 106 2.32 8.10 13.04
CA VAL A 106 3.12 7.28 13.95
C VAL A 106 4.51 7.89 14.15
N LEU A 107 5.17 8.35 13.09
CA LEU A 107 6.48 9.01 13.16
C LEU A 107 6.40 10.34 13.91
N ALA A 108 5.39 11.17 13.63
CA ALA A 108 5.16 12.42 14.35
C ALA A 108 4.90 12.19 15.85
N HIS A 109 4.29 11.05 16.19
CA HIS A 109 4.08 10.63 17.56
C HIS A 109 5.37 10.10 18.21
N SER A 110 6.12 9.25 17.51
CA SER A 110 7.38 8.64 17.97
C SER A 110 8.53 9.64 18.16
N VAL A 111 8.71 10.60 17.24
CA VAL A 111 9.77 11.64 17.35
C VAL A 111 9.58 12.51 18.58
N LYS A 112 8.33 12.71 19.02
CA LYS A 112 8.01 13.49 20.21
C LYS A 112 8.29 12.72 21.50
N ASP A 113 8.11 11.41 21.49
CA ASP A 113 8.34 10.52 22.64
C ASP A 113 9.81 10.05 22.74
N ASN A 114 10.57 10.10 21.64
CA ASN A 114 11.99 9.74 21.55
C ASN A 114 12.96 10.64 22.35
N LYS A 115 12.49 11.70 23.02
CA LYS A 115 13.33 12.41 24.00
C LYS A 115 13.63 11.57 25.25
N LYS A 116 13.10 10.34 25.39
CA LYS A 116 13.28 9.50 26.58
C LYS A 116 13.63 8.02 26.35
N LEU A 117 13.81 7.51 25.12
CA LEU A 117 13.91 6.05 24.90
C LEU A 117 15.08 5.65 24.00
N VAL A 118 16.01 4.85 24.55
CA VAL A 118 17.23 4.35 23.88
C VAL A 118 17.11 2.87 23.47
N SER A 119 16.02 2.16 23.80
CA SER A 119 15.85 0.74 23.43
C SER A 119 14.38 0.33 23.29
N TYR A 120 14.09 -0.55 22.32
CA TYR A 120 12.78 -1.17 22.06
C TYR A 120 12.18 -1.85 23.31
N ALA A 121 13.03 -2.39 24.19
CA ALA A 121 12.59 -2.99 25.45
C ALA A 121 12.02 -1.96 26.43
N GLY A 122 12.48 -0.71 26.38
CA GLY A 122 11.93 0.39 27.17
C GLY A 122 10.60 0.92 26.62
N MET A 123 10.30 0.69 25.34
CA MET A 123 9.05 1.13 24.70
C MET A 123 7.85 0.27 25.09
N LEU A 124 8.07 -1.02 25.39
CA LEU A 124 7.03 -1.93 25.91
C LEU A 124 6.81 -1.81 27.43
N LEU A 125 7.76 -1.21 28.16
CA LEU A 125 7.72 -1.08 29.62
C LEU A 125 7.38 0.34 30.11
N ALA A 126 7.30 1.34 29.23
CA ALA A 126 7.07 2.74 29.61
C ALA A 126 5.58 3.14 29.67
N ASP A 127 4.66 2.19 29.81
CA ASP A 127 3.21 2.40 29.64
C ASP A 127 2.47 2.96 30.89
N ASP A 128 3.19 3.38 31.93
CA ASP A 128 2.56 3.76 33.22
C ASP A 128 2.49 5.27 33.53
N ASP A 129 3.00 6.14 32.66
CA ASP A 129 2.92 7.58 32.90
C ASP A 129 1.70 8.18 32.18
N GLN A 130 0.61 8.39 32.93
CA GLN A 130 -0.59 9.16 32.56
C GLN A 130 -0.24 10.63 32.19
N LYS A 131 0.41 10.85 31.06
CA LYS A 131 0.73 12.20 30.57
C LYS A 131 -0.43 12.77 29.78
N GLN A 132 -1.03 13.83 30.33
CA GLN A 132 -2.05 14.69 29.74
C GLN A 132 -2.00 14.71 28.20
N HIS A 133 -3.05 14.17 27.57
CA HIS A 133 -3.22 14.23 26.13
C HIS A 133 -3.30 15.69 25.66
N SER A 134 -2.22 16.17 25.03
CA SER A 134 -2.20 17.49 24.39
C SER A 134 -3.35 17.60 23.38
N ARG A 135 -4.15 18.68 23.42
CA ARG A 135 -5.24 18.94 22.47
C ARG A 135 -4.80 18.81 21.00
N LYS A 136 -3.55 19.18 20.70
CA LYS A 136 -2.94 19.03 19.36
C LYS A 136 -2.82 17.56 18.93
N ARG A 137 -2.55 16.64 19.88
CA ARG A 137 -2.46 15.19 19.64
C ARG A 137 -3.83 14.60 19.33
N SER A 138 -4.85 14.99 20.10
CA SER A 138 -6.23 14.57 19.85
C SER A 138 -6.73 15.05 18.49
N LEU A 139 -6.46 16.31 18.13
CA LEU A 139 -6.81 16.87 16.82
C LEU A 139 -6.13 16.13 15.66
N ALA A 140 -4.82 15.85 15.77
CA ALA A 140 -4.09 15.14 14.72
C ALA A 140 -4.60 13.71 14.51
N LEU A 141 -4.90 12.99 15.60
CA LEU A 141 -5.50 11.66 15.54
C LEU A 141 -6.91 11.69 14.95
N LEU A 142 -7.71 12.71 15.28
CA LEU A 142 -9.04 12.90 14.70
C LEU A 142 -8.95 13.16 13.19
N LEU A 143 -8.08 14.07 12.76
CA LEU A 143 -7.85 14.35 11.33
C LEU A 143 -7.39 13.10 10.58
N GLY A 144 -6.48 12.32 11.17
CA GLY A 144 -6.04 11.04 10.61
C GLY A 144 -7.20 10.05 10.44
N ARG A 145 -8.03 9.87 11.47
CA ARG A 145 -9.21 8.99 11.39
C ARG A 145 -10.21 9.45 10.34
N VAL A 146 -10.51 10.74 10.29
CA VAL A 146 -11.43 11.31 9.30
C VAL A 146 -10.91 11.12 7.88
N LEU A 147 -9.62 11.40 7.65
CA LEU A 147 -8.98 11.19 6.35
C LEU A 147 -9.03 9.72 5.92
N MET A 148 -8.61 8.80 6.79
CA MET A 148 -8.66 7.36 6.52
C MET A 148 -10.08 6.91 6.17
N SER A 149 -11.06 7.41 6.92
CA SER A 149 -12.47 7.10 6.69
C SER A 149 -12.96 7.56 5.33
N PHE A 150 -12.63 8.79 4.91
CA PHE A 150 -12.98 9.27 3.58
C PHE A 150 -12.34 8.45 2.47
N LEU A 151 -11.08 8.01 2.66
CA LEU A 151 -10.38 7.17 1.69
C LEU A 151 -11.04 5.78 1.56
N PHE A 152 -11.37 5.13 2.69
CA PHE A 152 -12.08 3.85 2.66
C PHE A 152 -13.49 3.96 2.09
N ILE A 153 -14.22 5.04 2.40
CA ILE A 153 -15.55 5.30 1.82
C ILE A 153 -15.43 5.46 0.30
N TYR A 154 -14.45 6.23 -0.17
CA TYR A 154 -14.21 6.42 -1.60
C TYR A 154 -13.89 5.08 -2.31
N VAL A 155 -13.00 4.28 -1.72
CA VAL A 155 -12.67 2.93 -2.22
C VAL A 155 -13.92 2.05 -2.28
N GLY A 156 -14.71 2.02 -1.21
CA GLY A 156 -15.93 1.22 -1.15
C GLY A 156 -16.99 1.64 -2.16
N ILE A 157 -17.17 2.95 -2.41
CA ILE A 157 -18.08 3.43 -3.46
C ILE A 157 -17.62 2.98 -4.85
N ASN A 158 -16.32 3.06 -5.14
CA ASN A 158 -15.78 2.60 -6.41
C ASN A 158 -15.93 1.09 -6.58
N GLN A 159 -15.76 0.32 -5.50
CA GLN A 159 -15.98 -1.12 -5.53
C GLN A 159 -17.45 -1.47 -5.71
N LEU A 160 -18.36 -0.77 -5.02
CA LEU A 160 -19.80 -0.96 -5.20
C LEU A 160 -20.19 -0.72 -6.67
N LYS A 161 -19.66 0.34 -7.30
CA LYS A 161 -19.85 0.58 -8.73
C LYS A 161 -19.30 -0.57 -9.59
N ARG A 162 -18.13 -1.11 -9.27
CA ARG A 162 -17.52 -2.24 -10.00
C ARG A 162 -18.39 -3.49 -9.90
N VAL A 163 -18.84 -3.84 -8.69
CA VAL A 163 -19.73 -4.99 -8.45
C VAL A 163 -21.05 -4.81 -9.18
N MET A 164 -21.68 -3.63 -9.10
CA MET A 164 -22.92 -3.35 -9.84
C MET A 164 -22.73 -3.47 -11.36
N LEU A 165 -21.64 -2.92 -11.90
CA LEU A 165 -21.34 -3.02 -13.34
C LEU A 165 -21.04 -4.46 -13.77
N ARG A 166 -20.33 -5.23 -12.94
CA ARG A 166 -20.06 -6.65 -13.17
C ARG A 166 -21.35 -7.46 -13.13
N ASP A 167 -22.18 -7.27 -12.12
CA ASP A 167 -23.43 -8.01 -11.98
C ASP A 167 -24.41 -7.66 -13.10
N MET A 168 -24.47 -6.39 -13.55
CA MET A 168 -25.17 -6.01 -14.78
C MET A 168 -24.55 -6.65 -16.04
N ALA A 169 -23.22 -6.75 -16.13
CA ALA A 169 -22.55 -7.37 -17.27
C ALA A 169 -22.71 -8.90 -17.29
N LEU A 170 -22.76 -9.56 -16.14
CA LEU A 170 -23.05 -10.99 -15.97
C LEU A 170 -24.52 -11.29 -16.24
N TRP A 171 -25.42 -10.41 -15.84
CA TRP A 171 -26.84 -10.48 -16.17
C TRP A 171 -27.09 -10.34 -17.68
N ASN A 172 -26.32 -9.47 -18.35
CA ASN A 172 -26.42 -9.25 -19.79
C ASN A 172 -25.61 -10.24 -20.63
N ARG A 173 -24.76 -11.10 -20.03
CA ARG A 173 -23.97 -12.10 -20.76
C ARG A 173 -24.51 -13.51 -20.55
N ASP A 174 -24.84 -14.14 -21.67
CA ASP A 174 -25.12 -15.57 -21.78
C ASP A 174 -23.98 -16.39 -21.14
N HIS A 175 -24.34 -17.39 -20.33
CA HIS A 175 -23.47 -18.15 -19.40
C HIS A 175 -22.30 -18.96 -20.01
N ARG A 176 -21.84 -18.66 -21.23
CA ARG A 176 -20.90 -19.52 -22.00
C ARG A 176 -19.42 -19.23 -21.79
N ASN A 177 -19.03 -18.13 -21.16
CA ASN A 177 -17.60 -17.81 -20.90
C ASN A 177 -17.25 -17.89 -19.40
N ARG A 178 -17.21 -19.10 -18.86
CA ARG A 178 -16.78 -19.40 -17.46
C ARG A 178 -15.25 -19.49 -17.27
N GLY A 179 -14.46 -19.20 -18.30
CA GLY A 179 -13.00 -19.36 -18.27
C GLY A 179 -12.19 -18.10 -17.98
N GLY A 180 -12.85 -16.97 -17.67
CA GLY A 180 -12.14 -15.75 -17.30
C GLY A 180 -11.43 -15.95 -15.97
N VAL A 181 -10.10 -15.78 -15.95
CA VAL A 181 -9.33 -15.78 -14.71
C VAL A 181 -9.94 -14.72 -13.79
N GLN A 182 -10.43 -15.16 -12.63
CA GLN A 182 -11.11 -14.32 -11.66
C GLN A 182 -10.11 -13.27 -11.16
N ASP A 183 -10.36 -11.99 -11.45
CA ASP A 183 -9.50 -10.91 -11.01
C ASP A 183 -9.55 -10.83 -9.47
N GLY A 184 -8.42 -10.60 -8.82
CA GLY A 184 -8.37 -10.47 -7.35
C GLY A 184 -9.29 -9.36 -6.84
N HIS A 185 -9.61 -8.37 -7.69
CA HIS A 185 -10.58 -7.30 -7.43
C HIS A 185 -12.04 -7.73 -7.40
N ASP A 186 -12.38 -8.94 -7.87
CA ASP A 186 -13.75 -9.46 -7.93
C ASP A 186 -14.18 -10.17 -6.63
N ASN A 187 -13.62 -9.77 -5.50
CA ASN A 187 -13.88 -10.35 -4.19
C ASN A 187 -14.86 -9.50 -3.35
N ASN A 188 -15.48 -10.11 -2.33
CA ASN A 188 -16.40 -9.44 -1.41
C ASN A 188 -15.69 -8.80 -0.19
N TRP A 189 -14.38 -8.99 -0.03
CA TRP A 189 -13.62 -8.45 1.11
C TRP A 189 -13.63 -6.93 1.11
N LEU A 190 -13.52 -6.30 -0.06
CA LEU A 190 -13.57 -4.85 -0.21
C LEU A 190 -14.92 -4.24 0.25
N LEU A 191 -16.02 -4.98 0.10
CA LEU A 191 -17.32 -4.55 0.63
C LEU A 191 -17.34 -4.64 2.16
N LEU A 192 -16.75 -5.69 2.72
CA LEU A 192 -16.64 -5.86 4.17
C LEU A 192 -15.73 -4.78 4.79
N GLU A 193 -14.62 -4.44 4.14
CA GLU A 193 -13.76 -3.31 4.52
C GLU A 193 -14.53 -1.99 4.53
N PHE A 194 -15.35 -1.74 3.50
CA PHE A 194 -16.20 -0.55 3.45
C PHE A 194 -17.21 -0.51 4.61
N ILE A 195 -17.89 -1.62 4.88
CA ILE A 195 -18.86 -1.71 5.99
C ILE A 195 -18.18 -1.46 7.33
N LEU A 196 -16.97 -1.98 7.54
CA LEU A 196 -16.19 -1.79 8.77
C LEU A 196 -15.57 -0.39 8.87
N ALA A 197 -15.28 0.27 7.75
CA ALA A 197 -14.77 1.63 7.74
C ALA A 197 -15.79 2.67 8.25
N LEU A 198 -17.10 2.44 8.05
CA LEU A 198 -18.16 3.33 8.54
C LEU A 198 -18.18 3.47 10.08
N PRO A 199 -18.29 2.39 10.88
CA PRO A 199 -18.25 2.50 12.34
C PRO A 199 -16.87 2.97 12.84
N PHE A 200 -15.79 2.65 12.13
CA PHE A 200 -14.46 3.17 12.44
C PHE A 200 -14.42 4.71 12.32
N ALA A 201 -15.03 5.26 11.27
CA ALA A 201 -15.13 6.69 11.03
C ALA A 201 -15.90 7.44 12.12
N VAL A 202 -17.04 6.86 12.53
CA VAL A 202 -17.90 7.43 13.59
C VAL A 202 -17.26 7.27 14.98
N GLY A 203 -16.20 6.47 15.10
CA GLY A 203 -15.55 6.19 16.38
C GLY A 203 -16.30 5.15 17.22
N PHE A 204 -17.18 4.36 16.61
CA PHE A 204 -17.94 3.32 17.31
C PHE A 204 -17.06 2.09 17.55
N LYS A 205 -16.83 1.75 18.82
CA LYS A 205 -16.05 0.57 19.25
C LYS A 205 -14.73 0.41 18.46
N THR A 206 -13.95 1.49 18.37
CA THR A 206 -12.78 1.58 17.49
C THR A 206 -11.79 0.43 17.65
N GLU A 207 -11.61 -0.10 18.86
CA GLU A 207 -10.71 -1.24 19.13
C GLU A 207 -11.18 -2.54 18.43
N VAL A 208 -12.47 -2.86 18.55
CA VAL A 208 -13.03 -4.07 17.91
C VAL A 208 -13.07 -3.89 16.41
N VAL A 209 -13.52 -2.71 15.94
CA VAL A 209 -13.63 -2.42 14.51
C VAL A 209 -12.25 -2.40 13.84
N SER A 210 -11.22 -1.84 14.47
CA SER A 210 -9.86 -1.85 13.92
C SER A 210 -9.29 -3.26 13.83
N ARG A 211 -9.53 -4.11 14.84
CA ARG A 211 -9.10 -5.53 14.80
C ARG A 211 -9.81 -6.30 13.69
N LEU A 212 -11.11 -6.08 13.51
CA LEU A 212 -11.86 -6.69 12.42
C LEU A 212 -11.38 -6.20 11.06
N LEU A 213 -11.14 -4.89 10.90
CA LEU A 213 -10.61 -4.31 9.67
C LEU A 213 -9.23 -4.88 9.31
N ALA A 214 -8.35 -5.00 10.31
CA ALA A 214 -7.04 -5.62 10.18
C ALA A 214 -7.15 -7.10 9.77
N LEU A 215 -8.06 -7.85 10.41
CA LEU A 215 -8.32 -9.25 10.07
C LEU A 215 -8.85 -9.38 8.64
N THR A 216 -9.77 -8.52 8.21
CA THR A 216 -10.31 -8.56 6.85
C THR A 216 -9.27 -8.25 5.79
N LEU A 217 -8.39 -7.28 6.03
CA LEU A 217 -7.27 -6.98 5.12
C LEU A 217 -6.27 -8.14 5.05
N ALA A 218 -5.97 -8.78 6.18
CA ALA A 218 -5.09 -9.94 6.21
C ALA A 218 -5.71 -11.15 5.48
N LEU A 219 -7.01 -11.39 5.67
CA LEU A 219 -7.73 -12.45 4.95
C LEU A 219 -7.82 -12.15 3.46
N GLU A 220 -8.04 -10.90 3.05
CA GLU A 220 -7.99 -10.49 1.65
C GLU A 220 -6.60 -10.78 1.06
N ALA A 221 -5.53 -10.37 1.74
CA ALA A 221 -4.15 -10.66 1.33
C ALA A 221 -3.96 -12.17 1.08
N LEU A 222 -4.33 -13.01 2.05
CA LEU A 222 -4.06 -14.45 2.00
C LEU A 222 -4.95 -15.21 1.02
N THR A 223 -6.19 -14.77 0.81
CA THR A 223 -7.17 -15.52 -0.01
C THR A 223 -7.29 -15.04 -1.44
N CYS A 224 -7.08 -13.73 -1.70
CA CYS A 224 -7.31 -13.15 -3.02
C CYS A 224 -6.02 -12.83 -3.78
N TRP A 225 -4.90 -12.67 -3.07
CA TRP A 225 -3.64 -12.25 -3.68
C TRP A 225 -2.58 -13.34 -3.53
N PRO A 226 -2.51 -14.33 -4.45
CA PRO A 226 -1.55 -15.42 -4.35
C PRO A 226 -0.13 -14.92 -4.65
N PHE A 227 0.52 -14.39 -3.62
CA PHE A 227 1.86 -13.78 -3.65
C PHE A 227 2.92 -14.68 -4.31
N TRP A 228 2.79 -15.99 -4.10
CA TRP A 228 3.72 -17.02 -4.57
C TRP A 228 3.37 -17.61 -5.94
N SER A 229 2.24 -17.23 -6.55
CA SER A 229 1.84 -17.80 -7.84
C SER A 229 2.71 -17.24 -8.97
N ASN A 230 3.42 -18.14 -9.66
CA ASN A 230 4.17 -17.84 -10.88
C ASN A 230 3.29 -17.93 -12.15
N ALA A 231 2.01 -18.30 -12.02
CA ALA A 231 1.15 -18.72 -13.13
C ALA A 231 0.36 -17.56 -13.78
N TRP A 232 0.68 -16.31 -13.48
CA TRP A 232 -0.08 -15.16 -13.99
C TRP A 232 0.37 -14.73 -15.39
N PRO A 233 -0.56 -14.24 -16.24
CA PRO A 233 -0.34 -14.10 -17.68
C PRO A 233 0.74 -13.07 -18.04
N THR A 234 1.13 -12.18 -17.12
CA THR A 234 2.26 -11.26 -17.31
C THR A 234 2.99 -10.99 -15.99
N TRP A 235 4.27 -10.64 -16.08
CA TRP A 235 5.08 -10.25 -14.92
C TRP A 235 4.53 -8.99 -14.23
N HIS A 236 4.02 -8.02 -14.99
CA HIS A 236 3.38 -6.82 -14.46
C HIS A 236 2.18 -7.16 -13.57
N TYR A 237 1.37 -8.14 -13.99
CA TYR A 237 0.25 -8.59 -13.19
C TYR A 237 0.71 -9.31 -11.92
N ALA A 238 1.76 -10.12 -11.98
CA ALA A 238 2.35 -10.76 -10.80
C ALA A 238 2.90 -9.72 -9.80
N ALA A 239 3.58 -8.67 -10.28
CA ALA A 239 4.04 -7.55 -9.45
C ALA A 239 2.85 -6.80 -8.82
N HIS A 240 1.81 -6.52 -9.59
CA HIS A 240 0.55 -5.92 -9.12
C HIS A 240 -0.09 -6.74 -7.98
N VAL A 241 -0.23 -8.07 -8.15
CA VAL A 241 -0.76 -8.98 -7.12
C VAL A 241 0.09 -8.95 -5.84
N ARG A 242 1.43 -8.99 -5.97
CA ARG A 242 2.34 -8.91 -4.83
C ARG A 242 2.24 -7.58 -4.11
N SER A 243 2.09 -6.48 -4.85
CA SER A 243 1.87 -5.15 -4.26
C SER A 243 0.58 -5.10 -3.44
N HIS A 244 -0.52 -5.67 -3.94
CA HIS A 244 -1.78 -5.77 -3.19
C HIS A 244 -1.61 -6.58 -1.90
N PHE A 245 -0.99 -7.76 -2.00
CA PHE A 245 -0.72 -8.62 -0.84
C PHE A 245 0.05 -7.87 0.26
N VAL A 246 1.17 -7.23 -0.10
CA VAL A 246 2.04 -6.53 0.84
C VAL A 246 1.35 -5.30 1.42
N THR A 247 0.65 -4.54 0.57
CA THR A 247 -0.09 -3.34 1.01
C THR A 247 -1.17 -3.72 2.02
N ASN A 248 -1.95 -4.77 1.76
CA ASN A 248 -3.01 -5.18 2.68
C ASN A 248 -2.45 -5.65 4.03
N LEU A 249 -1.36 -6.44 4.04
CA LEU A 249 -0.70 -6.82 5.29
C LEU A 249 -0.09 -5.63 6.03
N ALA A 250 0.49 -4.67 5.31
CA ALA A 250 1.06 -3.47 5.89
C ALA A 250 -0.01 -2.52 6.47
N VAL A 251 -1.21 -2.43 5.88
CA VAL A 251 -2.34 -1.67 6.45
C VAL A 251 -2.96 -2.41 7.65
N SER A 252 -2.90 -3.75 7.65
CA SER A 252 -3.42 -4.59 8.74
C SER A 252 -2.61 -4.43 10.04
N GLY A 253 -1.28 -4.27 9.93
CA GLY A 253 -0.37 -4.04 11.06
C GLY A 253 -0.41 -2.62 11.60
#